data_AF-A0A2A9KJR9-F1
#
_entry.id   AF-A0A2A9KJR9-F1
#
_cell.length_a   1.000
_cell.length_b   1.000
_cell.length_c   1.000
_cell.angle_alpha   90.00
_cell.angle_beta   90.00
_cell.angle_gamma   90.00
#
_symmetry.space_group_name_H-M   'P 1'
#
loop_
_entity.id
_entity.type
_entity.pdbx_description
1 polymer ?
#
loop_
_entity_poly.entity_id
_entity_poly.type
_entity_poly.pdbx_seq_one_letter_code
_entity_poly.pdbx_strand_id
1 'polypeptide(L)'
;MQFIAGKRDGQCLSSEYVNAHTHLQWQCAAGHQWMAIPANVSKGRWCPKCRGYFPAEEHIAILTQLAQKRGGQLLSTAYKGSDDLLKWKCADGHAWMASPSSVKNGNSWCPKCLGRLPKKEMLAQYRRIARERGGKLLSTEYLSNSDKLTWRCKYGHVWEAQPINIKIGSWCRQCSGRCTDEEHHAILVKIATERGGRLVSERYLGPDAKLTWECRHGHQWEATRTAVKSGGRWCPQCGVINRYARSAMQKYQTAARERGGLCLSTEYTTAHQKAQWQCAEGHVWSASPSNILGGKWCPKCRGRMPPEEQLALFAKIAHERGGKLLSTTYAGSDRPLLWSCAQGHSWPALSGSVKRGGWCP
;
A
#
# COMPACT_ATOMS: atom_id res chain seq x y z
N MET A 1 24.41 -54.58 -21.07
CA MET A 1 24.65 -53.63 -22.18
C MET A 1 23.58 -53.64 -23.23
N GLN A 2 23.05 -54.82 -23.60
CA GLN A 2 21.94 -54.93 -24.55
C GLN A 2 20.70 -54.11 -24.15
N PHE A 3 20.35 -54.06 -22.86
CA PHE A 3 19.25 -53.22 -22.37
C PHE A 3 19.46 -51.70 -22.61
N ILE A 4 20.69 -51.21 -22.47
CA ILE A 4 21.01 -49.79 -22.74
C ILE A 4 20.89 -49.49 -24.23
N ALA A 5 21.26 -50.47 -25.07
CA ALA A 5 21.11 -50.36 -26.52
C ALA A 5 19.64 -50.42 -26.97
N GLY A 6 18.86 -51.32 -26.38
CA GLY A 6 17.44 -51.48 -26.67
C GLY A 6 16.60 -50.24 -26.36
N LYS A 7 16.97 -49.43 -25.34
CA LYS A 7 16.31 -48.14 -25.08
C LYS A 7 16.44 -47.10 -26.20
N ARG A 8 17.32 -47.34 -27.19
CA ARG A 8 17.57 -46.44 -28.31
C ARG A 8 17.49 -47.17 -29.65
N ASP A 9 16.67 -48.23 -29.68
CA ASP A 9 16.41 -49.06 -30.86
C ASP A 9 17.69 -49.57 -31.54
N GLY A 10 18.72 -49.88 -30.74
CA GLY A 10 20.00 -50.38 -31.23
C GLY A 10 20.48 -51.60 -30.45
N GLN A 11 21.67 -52.07 -30.82
CA GLN A 11 22.23 -53.32 -30.34
C GLN A 11 23.67 -53.13 -29.86
N CYS A 12 24.06 -53.84 -28.80
CA CYS A 12 25.48 -54.01 -28.46
C CYS A 12 25.95 -55.29 -29.16
N LEU A 13 26.96 -55.15 -30.01
CA LEU A 13 27.52 -56.26 -30.79
C LEU A 13 28.64 -56.99 -30.05
N SER A 14 29.21 -56.38 -29.00
CA SER A 14 30.19 -57.05 -28.14
C SER A 14 29.52 -58.02 -27.17
N SER A 15 30.02 -59.26 -27.13
CA SER A 15 29.52 -60.36 -26.29
C SER A 15 29.98 -60.27 -24.83
N GLU A 16 31.15 -59.68 -24.56
CA GLU A 16 31.73 -59.60 -23.23
C GLU A 16 31.80 -58.16 -22.71
N TYR A 17 31.35 -57.97 -21.48
CA TYR A 17 31.48 -56.70 -20.75
C TYR A 17 32.57 -56.85 -19.68
N VAL A 18 33.67 -56.13 -19.87
CA VAL A 18 34.81 -56.16 -18.93
C VAL A 18 34.66 -55.07 -17.87
N ASN A 19 34.52 -53.80 -18.25
CA ASN A 19 34.30 -52.68 -17.34
C ASN A 19 33.73 -51.44 -18.09
N ALA A 20 33.47 -50.36 -17.34
CA ALA A 20 32.84 -49.13 -17.88
C ALA A 20 33.72 -48.30 -18.84
N HIS A 21 35.00 -48.64 -18.95
CA HIS A 21 36.02 -47.93 -19.73
C HIS A 21 36.53 -48.76 -20.92
N THR A 22 36.16 -50.03 -21.03
CA THR A 22 36.46 -50.86 -22.20
C THR A 22 35.52 -50.50 -23.34
N HIS A 23 36.07 -50.29 -24.54
CA HIS A 23 35.27 -50.00 -25.72
C HIS A 23 34.44 -51.22 -26.10
N LEU A 24 33.13 -51.03 -26.26
CA LEU A 24 32.24 -52.01 -26.86
C LEU A 24 31.80 -51.54 -28.23
N GLN A 25 31.44 -52.49 -29.08
CA GLN A 25 30.88 -52.24 -30.40
C GLN A 25 29.35 -52.11 -30.30
N TRP A 26 28.82 -51.03 -30.85
CA TRP A 26 27.40 -50.69 -30.79
C TRP A 26 26.86 -50.49 -32.21
N GLN A 27 25.58 -50.77 -32.41
CA GLN A 27 24.84 -50.53 -33.64
C GLN A 27 23.54 -49.77 -33.34
N CYS A 28 23.18 -48.76 -34.14
CA CYS A 28 21.92 -48.02 -34.00
C CYS A 28 20.84 -48.57 -34.94
N ALA A 29 19.59 -48.13 -34.76
CA ALA A 29 18.46 -48.45 -35.65
C ALA A 29 18.75 -48.26 -37.14
N ALA A 30 19.49 -47.21 -37.51
CA ALA A 30 19.89 -46.93 -38.89
C ALA A 30 21.06 -47.81 -39.41
N GLY A 31 21.43 -48.86 -38.68
CA GLY A 31 22.48 -49.82 -39.07
C GLY A 31 23.92 -49.38 -38.84
N HIS A 32 24.18 -48.12 -38.43
CA HIS A 32 25.55 -47.64 -38.19
C HIS A 32 26.20 -48.32 -37.00
N GLN A 33 27.43 -48.82 -37.21
CA GLN A 33 28.25 -49.43 -36.16
C GLN A 33 29.36 -48.49 -35.71
N TRP A 34 29.62 -48.42 -34.40
CA TRP A 34 30.72 -47.63 -33.83
C TRP A 34 31.26 -48.23 -32.52
N MET A 35 32.50 -47.88 -32.17
CA MET A 35 33.12 -48.26 -30.91
C MET A 35 32.94 -47.13 -29.87
N ALA A 36 32.42 -47.45 -28.70
CA ALA A 36 32.28 -46.48 -27.61
C ALA A 36 32.36 -47.16 -26.24
N ILE A 37 32.89 -46.42 -25.27
CA ILE A 37 32.83 -46.87 -23.88
C ILE A 37 31.39 -46.84 -23.34
N PRO A 38 30.98 -47.87 -22.61
CA PRO A 38 29.75 -47.93 -21.82
C PRO A 38 29.34 -46.65 -21.11
N ALA A 39 30.27 -46.01 -20.39
CA ALA A 39 29.96 -44.84 -19.59
C ALA A 39 29.46 -43.66 -20.44
N ASN A 40 29.98 -43.49 -21.66
CA ASN A 40 29.56 -42.43 -22.58
C ASN A 40 28.19 -42.70 -23.20
N VAL A 41 27.93 -43.98 -23.50
CA VAL A 41 26.64 -44.45 -24.03
C VAL A 41 25.53 -44.29 -22.98
N SER A 42 25.80 -44.66 -21.73
CA SER A 42 24.90 -44.44 -20.59
C SER A 42 24.65 -42.95 -20.32
N LYS A 43 25.67 -42.08 -20.47
CA LYS A 43 25.55 -40.62 -20.35
C LYS A 43 24.87 -39.94 -21.55
N GLY A 44 24.38 -40.72 -22.52
CA GLY A 44 23.53 -40.22 -23.62
C GLY A 44 24.26 -39.90 -24.93
N ARG A 45 25.56 -40.22 -25.05
CA ARG A 45 26.28 -40.13 -26.33
C ARG A 45 26.08 -41.44 -27.11
N TRP A 46 25.21 -41.40 -28.13
CA TRP A 46 24.79 -42.56 -28.91
C TRP A 46 25.59 -42.70 -30.22
N CYS A 47 24.92 -42.68 -31.38
CA CYS A 47 25.55 -42.86 -32.68
C CYS A 47 26.16 -41.55 -33.20
N PRO A 48 27.47 -41.50 -33.54
CA PRO A 48 28.11 -40.30 -34.07
C PRO A 48 27.65 -39.93 -35.48
N LYS A 49 27.17 -40.90 -36.28
CA LYS A 49 26.63 -40.64 -37.62
C LYS A 49 25.18 -40.14 -37.59
N CYS A 50 24.36 -40.62 -36.66
CA CYS A 50 23.02 -40.07 -36.45
C CYS A 50 23.05 -38.73 -35.68
N ARG A 51 24.08 -38.51 -34.85
CA ARG A 51 24.32 -37.22 -34.18
C ARG A 51 24.81 -36.19 -35.19
N GLY A 52 23.88 -35.59 -35.92
CA GLY A 52 24.15 -34.51 -36.88
C GLY A 52 23.39 -34.60 -38.19
N TYR A 53 22.63 -35.67 -38.45
CA TYR A 53 21.80 -35.79 -39.64
C TYR A 53 20.32 -35.77 -39.25
N PHE A 54 19.78 -34.56 -39.10
CA PHE A 54 18.34 -34.33 -39.14
C PHE A 54 18.00 -33.83 -40.55
N PRO A 55 16.88 -34.26 -41.16
CA PRO A 55 16.44 -33.73 -42.44
C PRO A 55 16.37 -32.19 -42.38
N ALA A 56 16.89 -31.51 -43.40
CA ALA A 56 16.92 -30.04 -43.45
C ALA A 56 15.52 -29.41 -43.24
N GLU A 57 14.47 -30.12 -43.65
CA GLU A 57 13.06 -29.71 -43.50
C GLU A 57 12.62 -29.64 -42.03
N GLU A 58 12.99 -30.62 -41.21
CA GLU A 58 12.67 -30.62 -39.78
C GLU A 58 13.41 -29.49 -39.04
N HIS A 59 14.65 -29.20 -39.46
CA HIS A 59 15.41 -28.07 -38.93
C HIS A 59 14.78 -26.72 -39.28
N ILE A 60 14.33 -26.54 -40.53
CA ILE A 60 13.62 -25.33 -40.94
C ILE A 60 12.32 -25.18 -40.14
N ALA A 61 11.58 -26.26 -39.88
CA ALA A 61 10.38 -26.22 -39.04
C ALA A 61 10.69 -25.73 -37.62
N ILE A 62 11.73 -26.26 -36.98
CA ILE A 62 12.17 -25.84 -35.63
C ILE A 62 12.61 -24.37 -35.61
N LEU A 63 13.37 -23.93 -36.61
CA LEU A 63 13.82 -22.53 -36.71
C LEU A 63 12.68 -21.57 -37.02
N THR A 64 11.67 -22.02 -37.78
CA THR A 64 10.44 -21.26 -38.04
C THR A 64 9.63 -21.08 -36.76
N GLN A 65 9.46 -22.12 -35.96
CA GLN A 65 8.83 -22.02 -34.64
C GLN A 65 9.61 -21.10 -33.70
N LEU A 66 10.95 -21.17 -33.71
CA LEU A 66 11.80 -20.27 -32.94
C LEU A 66 11.58 -18.81 -33.33
N ALA A 67 11.46 -18.53 -34.64
CA ALA A 67 11.18 -17.19 -35.13
C ALA A 67 9.80 -16.70 -34.69
N GLN A 68 8.78 -17.55 -34.80
CA GLN A 68 7.42 -17.22 -34.34
C GLN A 68 7.37 -16.94 -32.84
N LYS A 69 8.05 -17.75 -32.02
CA LYS A 69 8.12 -17.55 -30.56
C LYS A 69 8.76 -16.21 -30.18
N ARG A 70 9.66 -15.68 -31.00
CA ARG A 70 10.28 -14.36 -30.81
C ARG A 70 9.56 -13.24 -31.56
N GLY A 71 8.35 -13.49 -32.04
CA GLY A 71 7.53 -12.49 -32.72
C GLY A 71 8.10 -12.10 -34.08
N GLY A 72 8.52 -13.07 -34.87
CA GLY A 72 8.98 -12.84 -36.24
C GLY A 72 8.87 -14.10 -37.11
N GLN A 73 9.56 -14.09 -38.24
CA GLN A 73 9.46 -15.09 -39.29
C GLN A 73 10.85 -15.43 -39.84
N LEU A 74 11.03 -16.70 -40.17
CA LEU A 74 12.16 -17.17 -40.96
C LEU A 74 11.78 -17.05 -42.45
N LEU A 75 12.60 -16.38 -43.24
CA LEU A 75 12.39 -16.19 -44.68
C LEU A 75 13.21 -17.17 -45.53
N SER A 76 14.26 -17.78 -44.97
CA SER A 76 15.05 -18.79 -45.66
C SER A 76 14.37 -20.16 -45.62
N THR A 77 14.37 -20.85 -46.76
CA THR A 77 13.78 -22.19 -46.94
C THR A 77 14.80 -23.32 -46.99
N ALA A 78 16.09 -23.00 -47.07
CA ALA A 78 17.17 -23.98 -47.12
C ALA A 78 18.10 -23.83 -45.91
N TYR A 79 18.52 -24.96 -45.32
CA TYR A 79 19.42 -25.03 -44.18
C TYR A 79 20.52 -26.05 -44.45
N LYS A 80 21.78 -25.59 -44.55
CA LYS A 80 22.94 -26.47 -44.79
C LYS A 80 23.81 -26.70 -43.55
N GLY A 81 23.63 -25.92 -42.47
CA GLY A 81 24.41 -26.06 -41.23
C GLY A 81 24.20 -24.95 -40.22
N SER A 82 24.74 -25.13 -39.00
CA SER A 82 24.50 -24.23 -37.84
C SER A 82 25.07 -22.82 -38.00
N ASP A 83 26.04 -22.67 -38.89
CA ASP A 83 26.74 -21.41 -39.17
C ASP A 83 26.26 -20.75 -40.47
N ASP A 84 25.30 -21.37 -41.15
CA ASP A 84 24.73 -20.86 -42.38
C ASP A 84 23.89 -19.60 -42.11
N LEU A 85 24.01 -18.59 -42.97
CA LEU A 85 23.33 -17.32 -42.79
C LEU A 85 21.90 -17.42 -43.32
N LEU A 86 20.95 -17.46 -42.40
CA LEU A 86 19.53 -17.45 -42.73
C LEU A 86 18.97 -16.04 -42.66
N LYS A 87 17.95 -15.76 -43.47
CA LYS A 87 17.23 -14.50 -43.51
C LYS A 87 16.05 -14.56 -42.54
N TRP A 88 16.04 -13.63 -41.58
CA TRP A 88 15.02 -13.50 -40.54
C TRP A 88 14.28 -12.18 -40.70
N LYS A 89 13.05 -12.11 -40.20
CA LYS A 89 12.22 -10.90 -40.16
C LYS A 89 11.55 -10.77 -38.79
N CYS A 90 11.57 -9.59 -38.17
CA CYS A 90 10.85 -9.36 -36.90
C CYS A 90 9.45 -8.79 -37.13
N ALA A 91 8.64 -8.70 -36.06
CA ALA A 91 7.31 -8.09 -36.09
C ALA A 91 7.31 -6.65 -36.64
N ASP A 92 8.37 -5.87 -36.36
CA ASP A 92 8.52 -4.50 -36.87
C ASP A 92 8.92 -4.44 -38.36
N GLY A 93 9.03 -5.60 -39.04
CA GLY A 93 9.32 -5.69 -40.46
C GLY A 93 10.79 -5.67 -40.84
N HIS A 94 11.71 -5.56 -39.87
CA HIS A 94 13.15 -5.57 -40.15
C HIS A 94 13.61 -6.96 -40.60
N ALA A 95 14.22 -7.03 -41.79
CA ALA A 95 14.90 -8.23 -42.26
C ALA A 95 16.42 -8.15 -41.98
N TRP A 96 17.02 -9.24 -41.51
CA TRP A 96 18.46 -9.37 -41.32
C TRP A 96 18.95 -10.80 -41.60
N MET A 97 20.27 -10.93 -41.82
CA MET A 97 20.94 -12.22 -41.99
C MET A 97 21.62 -12.59 -40.68
N ALA A 98 21.40 -13.82 -40.19
CA ALA A 98 22.08 -14.33 -39.01
C ALA A 98 22.12 -15.86 -39.03
N SER A 99 23.15 -16.44 -38.42
CA SER A 99 23.20 -17.89 -38.22
C SER A 99 22.20 -18.34 -37.15
N PRO A 100 21.62 -19.53 -37.27
CA PRO A 100 20.74 -20.06 -36.23
C PRO A 100 21.45 -20.28 -34.89
N SER A 101 22.76 -20.54 -34.88
CA SER A 101 23.56 -20.57 -33.64
C SER A 101 23.58 -19.20 -32.94
N SER A 102 23.77 -18.11 -33.70
CA SER A 102 23.73 -16.73 -33.20
C SER A 102 22.34 -16.33 -32.71
N VAL A 103 21.28 -16.72 -33.44
CA VAL A 103 19.91 -16.45 -33.02
C VAL A 103 19.52 -17.24 -31.78
N LYS A 104 19.90 -18.52 -31.69
CA LYS A 104 19.55 -19.38 -30.54
C LYS A 104 20.28 -18.96 -29.26
N ASN A 105 21.58 -18.67 -29.35
CA ASN A 105 22.45 -18.42 -28.20
C ASN A 105 22.70 -16.93 -27.94
N GLY A 106 22.34 -16.03 -28.86
CA GLY A 106 22.56 -14.59 -28.74
C GLY A 106 21.56 -13.90 -27.81
N ASN A 107 22.05 -12.87 -27.12
CA ASN A 107 21.25 -12.01 -26.22
C ASN A 107 20.31 -11.02 -26.95
N SER A 108 20.19 -11.13 -28.27
CA SER A 108 19.45 -10.18 -29.09
C SER A 108 18.71 -10.87 -30.22
N TRP A 109 17.44 -10.50 -30.39
CA TRP A 109 16.58 -11.05 -31.45
C TRP A 109 16.79 -10.35 -32.79
N CYS A 110 16.60 -9.02 -32.85
CA CYS A 110 16.77 -8.23 -34.05
C CYS A 110 17.80 -7.11 -33.81
N PRO A 111 18.87 -7.00 -34.61
CA PRO A 111 19.90 -5.98 -34.42
C PRO A 111 19.38 -4.55 -34.63
N LYS A 112 18.31 -4.37 -35.42
CA LYS A 112 17.66 -3.07 -35.65
C LYS A 112 16.66 -2.69 -34.55
N CYS A 113 16.07 -3.68 -33.88
CA CYS A 113 15.21 -3.44 -32.71
C CYS A 113 16.04 -3.24 -31.42
N LEU A 114 17.30 -3.66 -31.43
CA LEU A 114 18.22 -3.41 -30.33
C LEU A 114 18.43 -1.90 -30.16
N GLY A 115 17.91 -1.35 -29.06
CA GLY A 115 18.09 0.07 -28.70
C GLY A 115 16.98 1.02 -29.13
N ARG A 116 15.83 0.55 -29.64
CA ARG A 116 14.67 1.42 -29.95
C ARG A 116 13.37 0.93 -29.31
N LEU A 117 13.21 1.16 -28.01
CA LEU A 117 11.87 1.46 -27.50
C LEU A 117 11.40 2.76 -28.20
N PRO A 118 10.13 2.87 -28.63
CA PRO A 118 9.60 4.09 -29.23
C PRO A 118 9.97 5.31 -28.34
N LYS A 119 10.53 6.38 -28.93
CA LYS A 119 11.04 7.55 -28.17
C LYS A 119 10.01 8.11 -27.17
N LYS A 120 8.72 8.02 -27.52
CA LYS A 120 7.57 8.39 -26.68
C LYS A 120 7.42 7.49 -25.44
N GLU A 121 7.63 6.19 -25.58
CA GLU A 121 7.58 5.22 -24.48
C GLU A 121 8.81 5.32 -23.57
N MET A 122 9.98 5.65 -24.13
CA MET A 122 11.19 5.93 -23.33
C MET A 122 11.01 7.16 -22.44
N LEU A 123 10.49 8.26 -23.00
CA LEU A 123 10.15 9.45 -22.21
C LEU A 123 9.08 9.14 -21.15
N ALA A 124 8.10 8.28 -21.44
CA ALA A 124 7.14 7.82 -20.44
C ALA A 124 7.81 7.03 -19.30
N GLN A 125 8.76 6.14 -19.63
CA GLN A 125 9.55 5.41 -18.64
C GLN A 125 10.38 6.36 -17.76
N TYR A 126 11.04 7.36 -18.35
CA TYR A 126 11.81 8.35 -17.60
C TYR A 126 10.94 9.26 -16.74
N ARG A 127 9.74 9.64 -17.22
CA ARG A 127 8.74 10.35 -16.41
C ARG A 127 8.28 9.51 -15.21
N ARG A 128 8.13 8.20 -15.37
CA ARG A 128 7.80 7.28 -14.28
C ARG A 128 8.92 7.21 -13.23
N ILE A 129 10.16 7.00 -13.67
CA ILE A 129 11.34 7.00 -12.78
C ILE A 129 11.44 8.33 -12.03
N ALA A 130 11.18 9.44 -12.72
CA ALA A 130 11.17 10.73 -12.08
C ALA A 130 10.11 10.82 -10.98
N ARG A 131 8.89 10.36 -11.25
CA ARG A 131 7.78 10.35 -10.28
C ARG A 131 8.09 9.46 -9.07
N GLU A 132 8.62 8.25 -9.29
CA GLU A 132 9.00 7.31 -8.23
C GLU A 132 10.05 7.92 -7.29
N ARG A 133 10.98 8.71 -7.83
CA ARG A 133 12.01 9.43 -7.05
C ARG A 133 11.56 10.82 -6.58
N GLY A 134 10.26 11.12 -6.67
CA GLY A 134 9.63 12.36 -6.23
C GLY A 134 9.90 13.58 -7.10
N GLY A 135 10.50 13.44 -8.28
CA GLY A 135 10.75 14.52 -9.22
C GLY A 135 9.85 14.51 -10.47
N LYS A 136 10.24 15.33 -11.44
CA LYS A 136 9.61 15.47 -12.76
C LYS A 136 10.70 15.53 -13.82
N LEU A 137 10.42 14.96 -14.99
CA LEU A 137 11.23 15.17 -16.20
C LEU A 137 10.70 16.44 -16.88
N LEU A 138 11.57 17.42 -17.16
CA LEU A 138 11.22 18.66 -17.83
C LEU A 138 11.44 18.57 -19.35
N SER A 139 12.41 17.77 -19.80
CA SER A 139 12.64 17.57 -21.23
C SER A 139 11.43 16.91 -21.91
N THR A 140 11.03 17.50 -23.03
CA THR A 140 9.95 17.04 -23.91
C THR A 140 10.46 16.15 -25.03
N GLU A 141 11.75 16.24 -25.35
CA GLU A 141 12.40 15.55 -26.46
C GLU A 141 13.55 14.67 -25.98
N TYR A 142 13.81 13.59 -26.72
CA TYR A 142 14.89 12.64 -26.45
C TYR A 142 15.35 12.07 -27.79
N LEU A 143 16.59 12.40 -28.20
CA LEU A 143 17.13 11.95 -29.47
C LEU A 143 17.97 10.69 -29.28
N SER A 144 18.79 10.63 -28.21
CA SER A 144 19.76 9.58 -27.95
C SER A 144 20.06 9.32 -26.45
N ASN A 145 20.66 8.16 -26.14
CA ASN A 145 21.12 7.81 -24.78
C ASN A 145 22.27 8.70 -24.25
N SER A 146 22.98 9.38 -25.15
CA SER A 146 24.05 10.32 -24.82
C SER A 146 23.55 11.72 -24.46
N ASP A 147 22.30 12.05 -24.81
CA ASP A 147 21.73 13.36 -24.53
C ASP A 147 21.48 13.52 -23.03
N LYS A 148 21.78 14.72 -22.53
CA LYS A 148 21.37 15.10 -21.18
C LYS A 148 19.90 15.49 -21.22
N LEU A 149 19.11 14.88 -20.36
CA LEU A 149 17.75 15.30 -20.10
C LEU A 149 17.73 16.23 -18.88
N THR A 150 16.78 17.16 -18.86
CA THR A 150 16.54 18.10 -17.77
C THR A 150 15.52 17.50 -16.80
N TRP A 151 15.89 17.42 -15.53
CA TRP A 151 15.12 16.82 -14.45
C TRP A 151 14.87 17.85 -13.36
N ARG A 152 13.79 17.67 -12.60
CA ARG A 152 13.45 18.47 -11.43
C ARG A 152 13.15 17.57 -10.24
N CYS A 153 13.75 17.78 -9.07
CA CYS A 153 13.48 16.95 -7.89
C CYS A 153 12.27 17.47 -7.11
N LYS A 154 11.85 16.76 -6.06
CA LYS A 154 10.74 17.19 -5.19
C LYS A 154 10.93 18.57 -4.55
N TYR A 155 12.19 18.97 -4.31
CA TYR A 155 12.50 20.26 -3.68
C TYR A 155 12.56 21.41 -4.68
N GLY A 156 12.59 21.11 -5.99
CA GLY A 156 12.62 22.11 -7.05
C GLY A 156 13.95 22.22 -7.79
N HIS A 157 15.00 21.51 -7.38
CA HIS A 157 16.29 21.52 -8.06
C HIS A 157 16.16 21.06 -9.50
N VAL A 158 16.63 21.88 -10.44
CA VAL A 158 16.67 21.54 -11.86
C VAL A 158 18.11 21.18 -12.24
N TRP A 159 18.30 20.03 -12.87
CA TRP A 159 19.63 19.62 -13.35
C TRP A 159 19.55 18.81 -14.64
N GLU A 160 20.68 18.78 -15.34
CA GLU A 160 20.86 17.98 -16.54
C GLU A 160 21.61 16.69 -16.23
N ALA A 161 21.08 15.56 -16.68
CA ALA A 161 21.72 14.26 -16.52
C ALA A 161 21.37 13.32 -17.66
N GLN A 162 22.36 12.51 -18.06
CA GLN A 162 22.13 11.43 -19.00
C GLN A 162 21.20 10.37 -18.38
N PRO A 163 20.21 9.87 -19.13
CA PRO A 163 19.24 8.92 -18.61
C PRO A 163 19.85 7.60 -18.12
N ILE A 164 21.01 7.19 -18.65
CA ILE A 164 21.74 6.02 -18.15
C ILE A 164 22.18 6.18 -16.70
N ASN A 165 22.69 7.35 -16.32
CA ASN A 165 23.12 7.65 -14.95
C ASN A 165 21.93 7.66 -13.98
N ILE A 166 20.77 8.12 -14.46
CA ILE A 166 19.53 8.07 -13.70
C ILE A 166 19.09 6.62 -13.47
N LYS A 167 19.14 5.76 -14.50
CA LYS A 167 18.82 4.33 -14.39
C LYS A 167 19.74 3.60 -13.41
N ILE A 168 21.05 3.89 -13.43
CA ILE A 168 22.06 3.27 -12.55
C ILE A 168 21.94 3.71 -11.08
N GLY A 169 21.20 4.79 -10.79
CA GLY A 169 20.87 5.18 -9.40
C GLY A 169 21.24 6.62 -9.04
N SER A 170 21.93 7.36 -9.91
CA SER A 170 22.18 8.78 -9.68
C SER A 170 20.88 9.57 -9.75
N TRP A 171 20.72 10.59 -8.90
CA TRP A 171 19.52 11.42 -8.89
C TRP A 171 19.87 12.91 -8.88
N CYS A 172 19.63 13.59 -7.78
CA CYS A 172 19.85 15.03 -7.66
C CYS A 172 21.13 15.28 -6.84
N ARG A 173 22.16 15.85 -7.48
CA ARG A 173 23.46 16.17 -6.85
C ARG A 173 23.33 17.13 -5.67
N GLN A 174 22.40 18.07 -5.78
CA GLN A 174 22.02 19.02 -4.75
C GLN A 174 21.38 18.32 -3.54
N CYS A 175 20.56 17.28 -3.77
CA CYS A 175 20.02 16.47 -2.68
C CYS A 175 21.05 15.52 -2.05
N SER A 176 22.11 15.14 -2.79
CA SER A 176 23.14 14.21 -2.36
C SER A 176 24.38 14.89 -1.76
N GLY A 177 24.28 16.16 -1.36
CA GLY A 177 25.29 16.83 -0.52
C GLY A 177 26.27 17.76 -1.22
N ARG A 178 26.01 18.18 -2.47
CA ARG A 178 26.81 19.24 -3.15
C ARG A 178 25.91 20.42 -3.50
N CYS A 179 25.53 21.19 -2.48
CA CYS A 179 24.79 22.45 -2.62
C CYS A 179 25.57 23.57 -1.94
N THR A 180 25.32 24.79 -2.38
CA THR A 180 25.76 26.02 -1.70
C THR A 180 24.87 26.29 -0.48
N ASP A 181 25.36 27.11 0.47
CA ASP A 181 24.62 27.44 1.69
C ASP A 181 23.35 28.24 1.38
N GLU A 182 23.35 29.08 0.33
CA GLU A 182 22.19 29.84 -0.13
C GLU A 182 21.09 28.93 -0.68
N GLU A 183 21.45 27.92 -1.48
CA GLU A 183 20.49 26.92 -2.01
C GLU A 183 19.88 26.11 -0.85
N HIS A 184 20.69 25.75 0.15
CA HIS A 184 20.20 25.06 1.34
C HIS A 184 19.23 25.91 2.17
N HIS A 185 19.54 27.20 2.36
CA HIS A 185 18.65 28.13 3.06
C HIS A 185 17.29 28.24 2.36
N ALA A 186 17.27 28.41 1.03
CA ALA A 186 16.03 28.50 0.26
C ALA A 186 15.14 27.24 0.41
N ILE A 187 15.74 26.05 0.46
CA ILE A 187 15.01 24.79 0.68
C ILE A 187 14.38 24.77 2.09
N LEU A 188 15.12 25.22 3.10
CA LEU A 188 14.66 25.21 4.49
C LEU A 188 13.49 26.20 4.70
N VAL A 189 13.58 27.39 4.10
CA VAL A 189 12.47 28.35 4.07
C VAL A 189 11.23 27.72 3.44
N LYS A 190 11.38 27.04 2.29
CA LYS A 190 10.27 26.36 1.62
C LYS A 190 9.64 25.27 2.51
N ILE A 191 10.46 24.43 3.15
CA ILE A 191 9.98 23.40 4.09
C ILE A 191 9.18 24.03 5.23
N ALA A 192 9.64 25.17 5.76
CA ALA A 192 8.92 25.87 6.81
C ALA A 192 7.56 26.40 6.34
N THR A 193 7.52 27.01 5.15
CA THR A 193 6.28 27.53 4.57
C THR A 193 5.26 26.43 4.27
N GLU A 194 5.69 25.28 3.70
CA GLU A 194 4.80 24.14 3.41
C GLU A 194 4.15 23.56 4.67
N ARG A 195 4.80 23.72 5.84
CA ARG A 195 4.25 23.28 7.13
C ARG A 195 3.52 24.38 7.90
N GLY A 196 3.29 25.53 7.27
CA GLY A 196 2.58 26.66 7.86
C GLY A 196 3.40 27.32 8.96
N GLY A 197 4.66 27.67 8.66
CA GLY A 197 5.53 28.45 9.52
C GLY A 197 6.67 29.09 8.74
N ARG A 198 7.71 29.54 9.44
CA ARG A 198 8.90 30.16 8.83
C ARG A 198 10.18 29.70 9.48
N LEU A 199 11.27 29.78 8.72
CA LEU A 199 12.62 29.61 9.23
C LEU A 199 13.10 30.97 9.77
N VAL A 200 13.57 30.99 11.02
CA VAL A 200 14.08 32.20 11.68
C VAL A 200 15.59 32.32 11.50
N SER A 201 16.32 31.19 11.48
CA SER A 201 17.76 31.21 11.25
C SER A 201 18.11 31.65 9.83
N GLU A 202 18.89 32.73 9.72
CA GLU A 202 19.33 33.31 8.45
C GLU A 202 20.43 32.51 7.73
N ARG A 203 21.22 31.73 8.47
CA ARG A 203 22.35 30.96 7.92
C ARG A 203 22.23 29.47 8.20
N TYR A 204 22.60 28.67 7.21
CA TYR A 204 22.71 27.22 7.34
C TYR A 204 24.16 26.85 7.69
N LEU A 205 24.39 26.35 8.90
CA LEU A 205 25.73 25.97 9.38
C LEU A 205 26.01 24.46 9.26
N GLY A 206 25.37 23.79 8.29
CA GLY A 206 25.61 22.36 7.99
C GLY A 206 24.51 21.37 8.43
N PRO A 207 24.72 20.06 8.17
CA PRO A 207 23.70 19.00 8.32
C PRO A 207 23.16 18.80 9.73
N ASP A 208 24.01 18.99 10.74
CA ASP A 208 23.66 18.78 12.15
C ASP A 208 23.42 20.09 12.90
N ALA A 209 23.51 21.23 12.20
CA ALA A 209 23.20 22.53 12.78
C ALA A 209 21.73 22.57 13.20
N LYS A 210 21.50 22.98 14.44
CA LYS A 210 20.17 23.32 14.92
C LYS A 210 19.79 24.66 14.32
N LEU A 211 18.63 24.69 13.67
CA LEU A 211 18.03 25.89 13.11
C LEU A 211 16.82 26.26 13.95
N THR A 212 16.54 27.55 14.04
CA THR A 212 15.36 28.09 14.72
C THR A 212 14.21 28.16 13.72
N TRP A 213 13.10 27.55 14.09
CA TRP A 213 11.87 27.45 13.30
C TRP A 213 10.73 28.11 14.08
N GLU A 214 9.76 28.67 13.37
CA GLU A 214 8.55 29.27 13.93
C GLU A 214 7.31 28.69 13.26
N CYS A 215 6.26 28.35 14.00
CA CYS A 215 4.99 27.88 13.44
C CYS A 215 3.98 29.02 13.29
N ARG A 216 2.86 28.78 12.58
CA ARG A 216 1.75 29.75 12.44
C ARG A 216 1.16 30.29 13.75
N HIS A 217 1.39 29.61 14.87
CA HIS A 217 0.94 30.04 16.19
C HIS A 217 2.01 30.86 16.94
N GLY A 218 3.11 31.21 16.29
CA GLY A 218 4.21 32.01 16.86
C GLY A 218 5.16 31.23 17.76
N HIS A 219 5.00 29.91 17.92
CA HIS A 219 5.92 29.12 18.72
C HIS A 219 7.25 28.94 17.99
N GLN A 220 8.34 29.30 18.66
CA GLN A 220 9.71 29.11 18.15
C GLN A 220 10.38 27.90 18.81
N TRP A 221 11.15 27.13 18.04
CA TRP A 221 11.94 26.02 18.56
C TRP A 221 13.18 25.75 17.72
N GLU A 222 14.20 25.15 18.34
CA GLU A 222 15.41 24.71 17.67
C GLU A 222 15.32 23.24 17.24
N ALA A 223 15.61 22.97 15.98
CA ALA A 223 15.68 21.61 15.47
C ALA A 223 16.61 21.50 14.26
N THR A 224 17.24 20.33 14.10
CA THR A 224 17.99 20.02 12.88
C THR A 224 17.03 19.79 11.71
N ARG A 225 17.53 19.98 10.48
CA ARG A 225 16.77 19.70 9.26
C ARG A 225 16.23 18.27 9.23
N THR A 226 17.03 17.29 9.67
CA THR A 226 16.64 15.88 9.71
C THR A 226 15.50 15.67 10.69
N ALA A 227 15.58 16.21 11.91
CA ALA A 227 14.54 16.10 12.93
C ALA A 227 13.21 16.72 12.47
N VAL A 228 13.25 17.88 11.80
CA VAL A 228 12.05 18.47 11.20
C VAL A 228 11.50 17.56 10.10
N LYS A 229 12.34 17.04 9.21
CA LYS A 229 11.90 16.24 8.06
C LYS A 229 11.31 14.87 8.44
N SER A 230 11.94 14.14 9.35
CA SER A 230 11.53 12.78 9.75
C SER A 230 10.64 12.76 11.00
N GLY A 231 10.65 13.83 11.81
CA GLY A 231 9.80 13.95 12.98
C GLY A 231 8.35 14.18 12.58
N GLY A 232 7.45 13.25 12.93
CA GLY A 232 6.01 13.37 12.70
C GLY A 232 5.31 14.54 13.43
N ARG A 233 6.06 15.41 14.10
CA ARG A 233 5.57 16.61 14.81
C ARG A 233 6.27 17.84 14.25
N TRP A 234 5.52 18.71 13.59
CA TRP A 234 6.02 19.98 13.05
C TRP A 234 6.46 20.94 14.16
N CYS A 235 5.56 21.29 15.08
CA CYS A 235 5.83 22.13 16.23
C CYS A 235 5.64 21.30 17.52
N PRO A 236 6.64 21.21 18.41
CA PRO A 236 6.53 20.45 19.66
C PRO A 236 5.36 20.92 20.53
N GLN A 237 5.19 22.24 20.66
CA GLN A 237 4.14 22.83 21.47
C GLN A 237 2.75 22.56 20.87
N CYS A 238 2.55 22.77 19.56
CA CYS A 238 1.29 22.41 18.90
C CYS A 238 1.00 20.91 18.96
N GLY A 239 2.03 20.05 18.90
CA GLY A 239 1.89 18.61 19.04
C GLY A 239 1.42 18.18 20.44
N VAL A 240 1.87 18.87 21.49
CA VAL A 240 1.40 18.65 22.87
C VAL A 240 -0.04 19.15 23.03
N ILE A 241 -0.34 20.36 22.55
CA ILE A 241 -1.68 20.96 22.62
C ILE A 241 -2.71 20.06 21.92
N ASN A 242 -2.41 19.56 20.72
CA ASN A 242 -3.34 18.71 19.95
C ASN A 242 -3.53 17.32 20.61
N ARG A 243 -2.48 16.76 21.23
CA ARG A 243 -2.59 15.51 22.00
C ARG A 243 -3.47 15.68 23.25
N TYR A 244 -3.28 16.78 23.98
CA TYR A 244 -4.09 17.10 25.15
C TYR A 244 -5.55 17.36 24.75
N ALA A 245 -5.77 18.09 23.66
CA ALA A 245 -7.08 18.36 23.09
C ALA A 245 -7.83 17.07 22.70
N ARG A 246 -7.16 16.13 22.02
CA ARG A 246 -7.74 14.84 21.65
C ARG A 246 -8.10 13.99 22.87
N SER A 247 -7.21 13.91 23.85
CA SER A 247 -7.46 13.17 25.11
C SER A 247 -8.60 13.80 25.92
N ALA A 248 -8.67 15.13 25.99
CA ALA A 248 -9.74 15.85 26.67
C ALA A 248 -11.10 15.63 25.98
N MET A 249 -11.16 15.72 24.65
CA MET A 249 -12.39 15.47 23.90
C MET A 249 -12.88 14.03 24.05
N GLN A 250 -11.97 13.05 24.06
CA GLN A 250 -12.33 11.66 24.36
C GLN A 250 -12.93 11.51 25.76
N LYS A 251 -12.34 12.16 26.78
CA LYS A 251 -12.90 12.16 28.15
C LYS A 251 -14.31 12.75 28.19
N TYR A 252 -14.56 13.83 27.46
CA TYR A 252 -15.88 14.47 27.40
C TYR A 252 -16.92 13.58 26.71
N GLN A 253 -16.55 12.94 25.61
CA GLN A 253 -17.42 11.99 24.90
C GLN A 253 -17.74 10.76 25.73
N THR A 254 -16.75 10.20 26.43
CA THR A 254 -16.96 9.06 27.35
C THR A 254 -17.91 9.45 28.49
N ALA A 255 -17.67 10.59 29.15
CA ALA A 255 -18.53 11.06 30.24
C ALA A 255 -19.97 11.34 29.78
N ALA A 256 -20.16 11.81 28.55
CA ALA A 256 -21.48 11.94 27.98
C ALA A 256 -22.16 10.58 27.77
N ARG A 257 -21.44 9.62 27.21
CA ARG A 257 -21.94 8.27 26.90
C ARG A 257 -22.31 7.50 28.17
N GLU A 258 -21.50 7.58 29.22
CA GLU A 258 -21.79 6.96 30.53
C GLU A 258 -23.10 7.46 31.14
N ARG A 259 -23.52 8.68 30.82
CA ARG A 259 -24.79 9.28 31.26
C ARG A 259 -25.91 9.16 30.22
N GLY A 260 -25.75 8.27 29.25
CA GLY A 260 -26.72 8.02 28.18
C GLY A 260 -26.88 9.20 27.22
N GLY A 261 -25.88 10.07 27.10
CA GLY A 261 -25.90 11.26 26.25
C GLY A 261 -24.75 11.34 25.26
N LEU A 262 -24.68 12.47 24.55
CA LEU A 262 -23.67 12.78 23.53
C LEU A 262 -23.05 14.15 23.78
N CYS A 263 -21.76 14.27 23.49
CA CYS A 263 -21.09 15.56 23.33
C CYS A 263 -21.13 15.93 21.84
N LEU A 264 -21.82 17.02 21.49
CA LEU A 264 -22.01 17.47 20.11
C LEU A 264 -20.88 18.38 19.61
N SER A 265 -20.04 18.89 20.51
CA SER A 265 -18.90 19.72 20.13
C SER A 265 -17.83 18.88 19.43
N THR A 266 -17.40 19.31 18.25
CA THR A 266 -16.34 18.69 17.44
C THR A 266 -14.98 19.36 17.62
N GLU A 267 -14.97 20.62 18.06
CA GLU A 267 -13.77 21.39 18.34
C GLU A 267 -13.35 21.28 19.81
N TYR A 268 -12.05 21.41 20.06
CA TYR A 268 -11.52 21.39 21.42
C TYR A 268 -12.00 22.60 22.21
N THR A 269 -12.84 22.34 23.22
CA THR A 269 -13.18 23.32 24.26
C THR A 269 -12.35 23.05 25.50
N THR A 270 -11.80 24.09 26.11
CA THR A 270 -11.16 23.95 27.43
C THR A 270 -12.18 23.53 28.50
N ALA A 271 -11.71 23.13 29.68
CA ALA A 271 -12.59 22.67 30.78
C ALA A 271 -13.63 23.72 31.21
N HIS A 272 -13.37 25.00 30.95
CA HIS A 272 -14.22 26.13 31.34
C HIS A 272 -15.04 26.71 30.17
N GLN A 273 -14.63 26.45 28.92
CA GLN A 273 -15.42 26.84 27.76
C GLN A 273 -16.66 25.94 27.63
N LYS A 274 -17.78 26.53 27.19
CA LYS A 274 -19.03 25.78 27.07
C LYS A 274 -18.97 24.86 25.84
N ALA A 275 -19.26 23.58 26.06
CA ALA A 275 -19.51 22.59 25.02
C ALA A 275 -21.02 22.34 24.88
N GLN A 276 -21.43 21.77 23.75
CA GLN A 276 -22.81 21.36 23.49
C GLN A 276 -23.01 19.90 23.85
N TRP A 277 -24.06 19.60 24.61
CA TRP A 277 -24.37 18.27 25.14
C TRP A 277 -25.80 17.88 24.80
N GLN A 278 -26.04 16.59 24.67
CA GLN A 278 -27.36 16.01 24.47
C GLN A 278 -27.56 14.85 25.46
N CYS A 279 -28.75 14.70 26.07
CA CYS A 279 -29.06 13.55 26.94
C CYS A 279 -29.85 12.47 26.19
N ALA A 280 -30.11 11.34 26.85
CA ALA A 280 -30.93 10.24 26.32
C ALA A 280 -32.31 10.70 25.83
N GLU A 281 -32.97 11.56 26.61
CA GLU A 281 -34.27 12.19 26.26
C GLU A 281 -34.18 13.22 25.12
N GLY A 282 -33.02 13.39 24.49
CA GLY A 282 -32.82 14.30 23.36
C GLY A 282 -32.66 15.78 23.70
N HIS A 283 -32.68 16.18 24.98
CA HIS A 283 -32.47 17.58 25.35
C HIS A 283 -31.06 18.04 25.02
N VAL A 284 -30.94 19.16 24.31
CA VAL A 284 -29.65 19.80 24.00
C VAL A 284 -29.43 20.99 24.93
N TRP A 285 -28.23 21.10 25.51
CA TRP A 285 -27.84 22.25 26.34
C TRP A 285 -26.36 22.59 26.25
N SER A 286 -26.03 23.83 26.62
CA SER A 286 -24.67 24.35 26.66
C SER A 286 -24.13 24.35 28.10
N ALA A 287 -23.03 23.65 28.34
CA ALA A 287 -22.39 23.56 29.66
C ALA A 287 -20.88 23.36 29.55
N SER A 288 -20.13 23.81 30.56
CA SER A 288 -18.69 23.56 30.60
C SER A 288 -18.40 22.08 30.93
N PRO A 289 -17.38 21.47 30.31
CA PRO A 289 -16.98 20.11 30.62
C PRO A 289 -16.65 19.87 32.10
N SER A 290 -16.09 20.87 32.80
CA SER A 290 -15.83 20.80 34.25
C SER A 290 -17.10 20.55 35.07
N ASN A 291 -18.22 21.20 34.70
CA ASN A 291 -19.50 21.02 35.40
C ASN A 291 -20.09 19.63 35.13
N ILE A 292 -19.93 19.12 33.91
CA ILE A 292 -20.38 17.79 33.52
C ILE A 292 -19.59 16.72 34.29
N LEU A 293 -18.27 16.79 34.26
CA LEU A 293 -17.39 15.88 34.99
C LEU A 293 -17.62 15.99 36.50
N GLY A 294 -17.91 17.18 37.02
CA GLY A 294 -18.25 17.43 38.42
C GLY A 294 -19.67 17.00 38.85
N GLY A 295 -20.36 16.18 38.06
CA GLY A 295 -21.63 15.55 38.47
C GLY A 295 -22.90 16.27 38.02
N LYS A 296 -22.82 17.50 37.49
CA LYS A 296 -24.00 18.21 36.97
C LYS A 296 -24.38 17.65 35.59
N TRP A 297 -25.66 17.40 35.36
CA TRP A 297 -26.15 16.89 34.08
C TRP A 297 -27.36 17.70 33.59
N CYS A 298 -28.09 17.16 32.60
CA CYS A 298 -29.20 17.80 31.91
C CYS A 298 -30.13 18.56 32.86
N PRO A 299 -30.24 19.90 32.73
CA PRO A 299 -31.05 20.72 33.64
C PRO A 299 -32.56 20.42 33.55
N LYS A 300 -33.03 19.89 32.42
CA LYS A 300 -34.42 19.47 32.23
C LYS A 300 -34.74 18.11 32.85
N CYS A 301 -33.74 17.23 32.96
CA CYS A 301 -33.88 15.92 33.61
C CYS A 301 -33.54 15.96 35.10
N ARG A 302 -32.84 17.00 35.57
CA ARG A 302 -32.44 17.15 36.97
C ARG A 302 -33.66 17.11 37.88
N GLY A 303 -33.74 16.08 38.73
CA GLY A 303 -34.84 15.87 39.68
C GLY A 303 -35.99 15.00 39.15
N ARG A 304 -35.96 14.52 37.90
CA ARG A 304 -36.89 13.50 37.41
C ARG A 304 -36.30 12.11 37.61
N MET A 305 -36.88 11.35 38.54
CA MET A 305 -36.64 9.90 38.69
C MET A 305 -37.10 9.18 37.41
N PRO A 306 -36.35 8.16 36.91
CA PRO A 306 -36.74 7.40 35.72
C PRO A 306 -38.16 6.83 35.84
N PRO A 307 -38.93 6.73 34.73
CA PRO A 307 -40.31 6.21 34.77
C PRO A 307 -40.44 4.82 35.42
N GLU A 308 -39.44 3.95 35.24
CA GLU A 308 -39.39 2.60 35.82
C GLU A 308 -39.27 2.63 37.36
N GLU A 309 -38.34 3.44 37.88
CA GLU A 309 -38.18 3.64 39.33
C GLU A 309 -39.42 4.32 39.95
N GLN A 310 -40.10 5.20 39.19
CA GLN A 310 -41.34 5.81 39.63
C GLN A 310 -42.50 4.81 39.70
N LEU A 311 -42.63 3.92 38.71
CA LEU A 311 -43.60 2.82 38.75
C LEU A 311 -43.32 1.87 39.92
N ALA A 312 -42.06 1.54 40.19
CA ALA A 312 -41.68 0.73 41.34
C ALA A 312 -42.05 1.39 42.68
N LEU A 313 -41.82 2.69 42.82
CA LEU A 313 -42.25 3.47 43.99
C LEU A 313 -43.78 3.45 44.15
N PHE A 314 -44.54 3.62 43.06
CA PHE A 314 -46.00 3.59 43.11
C PHE A 314 -46.54 2.19 43.42
N ALA A 315 -45.93 1.14 42.88
CA ALA A 315 -46.27 -0.24 43.20
C ALA A 315 -46.04 -0.53 44.69
N LYS A 316 -44.96 -0.01 45.28
CA LYS A 316 -44.70 -0.12 46.73
C LYS A 316 -45.77 0.58 47.56
N ILE A 317 -46.13 1.83 47.22
CA ILE A 317 -47.20 2.57 47.91
C ILE A 317 -48.54 1.84 47.80
N ALA A 318 -48.82 1.26 46.63
CA ALA A 318 -50.04 0.47 46.44
C ALA A 318 -50.05 -0.74 47.37
N HIS A 319 -48.93 -1.46 47.46
CA HIS A 319 -48.79 -2.62 48.33
C HIS A 319 -48.93 -2.27 49.82
N GLU A 320 -48.29 -1.20 50.28
CA GLU A 320 -48.40 -0.70 51.67
C GLU A 320 -49.84 -0.34 52.07
N ARG A 321 -50.68 0.00 51.08
CA ARG A 321 -52.10 0.33 51.28
C ARG A 321 -53.05 -0.83 50.95
N GLY A 322 -52.51 -2.05 50.86
CA GLY A 322 -53.30 -3.26 50.62
C GLY A 322 -53.87 -3.34 49.21
N GLY A 323 -53.17 -2.81 48.20
CA GLY A 323 -53.59 -2.80 46.81
C GLY A 323 -52.46 -3.08 45.82
N LYS A 324 -52.75 -2.86 44.53
CA LYS A 324 -51.79 -3.06 43.43
C LYS A 324 -51.85 -1.90 42.43
N LEU A 325 -50.70 -1.60 41.82
CA LEU A 325 -50.63 -0.74 40.65
C LEU A 325 -50.87 -1.59 39.40
N LEU A 326 -51.85 -1.22 38.58
CA LEU A 326 -52.19 -1.94 37.34
C LEU A 326 -51.53 -1.31 36.10
N SER A 327 -51.20 -0.02 36.16
CA SER A 327 -50.50 0.65 35.06
C SER A 327 -49.06 0.15 34.91
N THR A 328 -48.69 -0.24 33.69
CA THR A 328 -47.34 -0.69 33.30
C THR A 328 -46.47 0.41 32.70
N THR A 329 -47.04 1.59 32.46
CA THR A 329 -46.33 2.74 31.88
C THR A 329 -46.61 4.00 32.69
N TYR A 330 -45.60 4.87 32.80
CA TYR A 330 -45.72 6.17 33.45
C TYR A 330 -45.36 7.28 32.47
N ALA A 331 -46.37 8.09 32.12
CA ALA A 331 -46.26 9.15 31.11
C ALA A 331 -46.42 10.56 31.72
N GLY A 332 -46.02 10.73 32.99
CA GLY A 332 -46.08 12.02 33.69
C GLY A 332 -47.05 12.02 34.88
N SER A 333 -46.92 13.04 35.73
CA SER A 333 -47.70 13.19 36.98
C SER A 333 -49.12 13.73 36.74
N ASP A 334 -49.39 14.21 35.54
CA ASP A 334 -50.64 14.76 35.05
C ASP A 334 -51.57 13.71 34.46
N ARG A 335 -51.07 12.49 34.21
CA ARG A 335 -51.87 11.37 33.71
C ARG A 335 -52.24 10.42 34.85
N PRO A 336 -53.52 9.98 34.95
CA PRO A 336 -53.94 9.05 35.99
C PRO A 336 -53.35 7.66 35.73
N LEU A 337 -52.93 7.00 36.80
CA LEU A 337 -52.57 5.59 36.81
C LEU A 337 -53.77 4.77 37.29
N LEU A 338 -53.85 3.51 36.87
CA LEU A 338 -54.85 2.55 37.31
C LEU A 338 -54.35 1.83 38.55
N TRP A 339 -55.18 1.84 39.60
CA TRP A 339 -54.91 1.23 40.90
C TRP A 339 -56.00 0.22 41.22
N SER A 340 -55.70 -0.75 42.08
CA SER A 340 -56.71 -1.63 42.69
C SER A 340 -56.49 -1.78 44.20
N CYS A 341 -57.56 -1.99 44.96
CA CYS A 341 -57.51 -2.26 46.40
C CYS A 341 -57.87 -3.72 46.75
N ALA A 342 -57.65 -4.11 48.01
CA ALA A 342 -58.01 -5.43 48.53
C ALA A 342 -59.51 -5.77 48.42
N GLN A 343 -60.39 -4.77 48.44
CA GLN A 343 -61.84 -4.94 48.28
C GLN A 343 -62.26 -5.15 46.81
N GLY A 344 -61.31 -5.18 45.86
CA GLY A 344 -61.57 -5.45 44.45
C GLY A 344 -61.94 -4.23 43.61
N HIS A 345 -62.03 -3.03 44.20
CA HIS A 345 -62.25 -1.80 43.41
C HIS A 345 -61.01 -1.48 42.57
N SER A 346 -61.25 -1.03 41.33
CA SER A 346 -60.22 -0.47 40.46
C SER A 346 -60.62 0.93 40.04
N TRP A 347 -59.68 1.87 40.08
CA TRP A 347 -59.96 3.26 39.77
C TRP A 347 -58.75 3.98 39.16
N PRO A 348 -58.98 4.98 38.30
CA PRO A 348 -57.95 5.89 37.85
C PRO A 348 -57.67 6.96 38.91
N ALA A 349 -56.40 7.17 39.27
CA ALA A 349 -55.99 8.27 40.14
C ALA A 349 -54.62 8.82 39.78
N LEU A 350 -54.45 10.13 39.95
CA LEU A 350 -53.16 10.80 39.77
C LEU A 350 -52.16 10.31 40.83
N SER A 351 -50.92 10.05 40.42
CA SER A 351 -49.84 9.60 41.31
C SER A 351 -49.59 10.57 42.47
N GLY A 352 -49.76 11.88 42.23
CA GLY A 352 -49.67 12.92 43.26
C GLY A 352 -50.83 12.93 44.27
N SER A 353 -52.01 12.44 43.89
CA SER A 353 -53.15 12.27 44.81
C SER A 353 -52.90 11.10 45.76
N VAL A 354 -52.45 9.97 45.21
CA VAL A 354 -52.12 8.78 45.99
C VAL A 354 -50.98 9.07 46.98
N LYS A 355 -49.89 9.73 46.55
CA LYS A 355 -48.81 10.14 47.46
C LYS A 355 -49.26 11.01 48.63
N ARG A 356 -50.25 11.89 48.43
CA ARG A 356 -50.78 12.80 49.47
C ARG A 356 -51.78 12.14 50.42
N GLY A 357 -52.08 10.86 50.24
CA GLY A 357 -52.93 10.09 51.15
C GLY A 357 -54.27 9.65 50.55
N GLY A 358 -54.65 10.10 49.36
CA GLY A 358 -55.86 9.64 48.70
C GLY A 358 -55.77 8.14 48.36
N TRP A 359 -56.74 7.34 48.78
CA TRP A 359 -56.74 5.89 48.54
C TRP A 359 -58.14 5.30 48.54
N CYS A 360 -58.52 4.65 47.44
CA CYS A 360 -59.86 4.11 47.16
C CYS A 360 -60.96 5.19 47.25
N PRO A 361 -61.78 5.40 46.21
CA PRO A 361 -62.97 6.25 46.33
C PRO A 361 -63.93 5.73 47.41
#